data_AF-A0A074LGL7-F1
#
_entry.id   AF-A0A074LGL7-F1
#
_cell.length_a   1.000
_cell.length_b   1.000
_cell.length_c   1.000
_cell.angle_alpha   90.00
_cell.angle_beta   90.00
_cell.angle_gamma   90.00
#
_symmetry.space_group_name_H-M   'P 1'
#
loop_
_entity.id
_entity.type
_entity.pdbx_description
1 polymer ?
#
loop_
_entity_poly.entity_id
_entity_poly.type
_entity_poly.pdbx_seq_one_letter_code
_entity_poly.pdbx_strand_id
1 'polypeptide(L)'
;MARPPKEKKEKRSFRYTFRMNEDELQFLEKLSDYSDLPTAEVIRASVFKNRLPKAKVPILDKQTYLELKRIGNNINQIARHYNSHIEVPDERLNVFNSLSDKLDAVLKVLVNDR
;
A
#
# COMPACT_ATOMS: atom_id res chain seq x y z
N MET A 1 7.33 -26.79 14.35
CA MET A 1 6.23 -27.59 13.76
C MET A 1 6.36 -27.56 12.25
N ALA A 2 6.58 -28.70 11.60
CA ALA A 2 6.67 -28.78 10.14
C ALA A 2 5.27 -28.60 9.51
N ARG A 3 5.18 -27.84 8.42
CA ARG A 3 3.91 -27.60 7.71
C ARG A 3 3.35 -28.93 7.19
N PRO A 4 2.06 -29.26 7.45
CA PRO A 4 1.47 -30.49 6.97
C PRO A 4 1.52 -30.56 5.43
N PRO A 5 1.83 -31.73 4.85
CA PRO A 5 1.90 -31.90 3.41
C PRO A 5 0.53 -31.64 2.78
N LYS A 6 0.50 -30.82 1.72
CA LYS A 6 -0.74 -30.56 0.96
C LYS A 6 -1.34 -31.87 0.46
N GLU A 7 -2.66 -32.00 0.56
CA GLU A 7 -3.38 -33.15 0.04
C GLU A 7 -3.11 -33.35 -1.46
N LYS A 8 -3.10 -34.62 -1.90
CA LYS A 8 -2.73 -35.03 -3.27
C LYS A 8 -3.53 -34.31 -4.36
N LYS A 9 -4.77 -33.87 -4.06
CA LYS A 9 -5.66 -33.11 -4.95
C LYS A 9 -5.25 -31.64 -5.14
N GLU A 10 -4.55 -31.02 -4.21
CA GLU A 10 -4.11 -29.62 -4.32
C GLU A 10 -2.73 -29.46 -4.97
N LYS A 11 -2.01 -30.57 -5.14
CA LYS A 11 -0.66 -30.56 -5.70
C LYS A 11 -0.71 -30.39 -7.22
N ARG A 12 -0.21 -29.25 -7.69
CA ARG A 12 -0.06 -28.93 -9.12
C ARG A 12 1.06 -29.78 -9.74
N SER A 13 0.70 -31.01 -10.12
CA SER A 13 1.66 -32.03 -10.56
C SER A 13 1.81 -32.12 -12.09
N PHE A 14 0.93 -31.47 -12.84
CA PHE A 14 0.92 -31.49 -14.31
C PHE A 14 1.49 -30.18 -14.89
N ARG A 15 2.34 -30.30 -15.92
CA ARG A 15 2.91 -29.17 -16.66
C ARG A 15 2.26 -29.07 -18.04
N TYR A 16 1.84 -27.87 -18.40
CA TYR A 16 1.33 -27.54 -19.73
C TYR A 16 2.23 -26.46 -20.35
N THR A 17 2.59 -26.61 -21.63
CA THR A 17 3.46 -25.66 -22.35
C THR A 17 2.78 -25.28 -23.66
N PHE A 18 2.77 -24.00 -23.98
CA PHE A 18 2.26 -23.48 -25.25
C PHE A 18 3.20 -22.37 -25.75
N ARG A 19 3.16 -22.10 -27.06
CA ARG A 19 3.92 -21.02 -27.68
C ARG A 19 3.08 -19.75 -27.67
N MET A 20 3.75 -18.62 -27.52
CA MET A 20 3.16 -17.29 -27.54
C MET A 20 3.86 -16.46 -28.61
N ASN A 21 3.14 -15.52 -29.22
CA ASN A 21 3.76 -14.44 -29.97
C ASN A 21 4.22 -13.31 -29.02
N GLU A 22 4.88 -12.30 -29.58
CA GLU A 22 5.44 -11.19 -28.79
C GLU A 22 4.35 -10.35 -28.11
N ASP A 23 3.25 -10.06 -28.81
CA ASP A 23 2.13 -9.27 -28.29
C ASP A 23 1.44 -9.95 -27.10
N GLU A 24 1.22 -11.26 -27.20
CA GLU A 24 0.62 -12.08 -26.15
C GLU A 24 1.52 -12.10 -24.90
N LEU A 25 2.84 -12.21 -25.08
CA LEU A 25 3.79 -12.18 -23.98
C LEU A 25 3.78 -10.82 -23.28
N GLN A 26 3.88 -9.73 -24.03
CA GLN A 26 3.85 -8.37 -23.47
C GLN A 26 2.55 -8.09 -22.73
N PHE A 27 1.40 -8.53 -23.28
CA PHE A 27 0.12 -8.35 -22.62
C PHE A 27 0.06 -9.09 -21.28
N LEU A 28 0.61 -10.31 -21.25
CA LEU A 28 0.63 -11.14 -20.06
C LEU A 28 1.56 -10.56 -18.97
N GLU A 29 2.70 -9.98 -19.36
CA GLU A 29 3.60 -9.25 -18.46
C GLU A 29 2.92 -8.00 -17.88
N LYS A 30 2.24 -7.20 -18.71
CA LYS A 30 1.47 -6.04 -18.25
C LYS A 30 0.41 -6.42 -17.21
N LEU A 31 -0.27 -7.55 -17.38
CA LEU A 31 -1.25 -8.05 -16.41
C LEU A 31 -0.60 -8.53 -15.11
N SER A 32 0.58 -9.16 -15.22
CA SER A 32 1.40 -9.55 -14.08
C SER A 32 1.77 -8.33 -13.24
N ASP A 33 2.29 -7.28 -13.88
CA ASP A 33 2.68 -6.03 -13.22
C ASP A 33 1.50 -5.28 -12.63
N TYR A 34 0.38 -5.22 -13.37
CA TYR A 34 -0.84 -4.55 -12.92
C TYR A 34 -1.41 -5.18 -11.64
N SER A 35 -1.25 -6.49 -11.47
CA SER A 35 -1.88 -7.23 -10.36
C SER A 35 -0.93 -7.69 -9.26
N ASP A 36 0.38 -7.48 -9.44
CA ASP A 36 1.44 -7.96 -8.53
C ASP A 36 1.35 -9.49 -8.30
N LEU A 37 0.93 -10.22 -9.33
CA LEU A 37 0.80 -11.67 -9.32
C LEU A 37 1.76 -12.29 -10.32
N PRO A 38 2.37 -13.45 -10.01
CA PRO A 38 3.14 -14.19 -11.01
C PRO A 38 2.28 -14.51 -12.23
N THR A 39 2.91 -14.51 -13.40
CA THR A 39 2.31 -14.80 -14.71
C THR A 39 1.42 -16.05 -14.70
N ALA A 40 1.87 -17.11 -14.03
CA ALA A 40 1.11 -18.36 -13.92
C ALA A 40 -0.16 -18.22 -13.07
N GLU A 41 -0.20 -17.34 -12.08
CA GLU A 41 -1.42 -17.05 -11.33
C GLU A 41 -2.37 -16.11 -12.06
N VAL A 42 -1.87 -15.18 -12.86
CA VAL A 42 -2.69 -14.39 -13.79
C VAL A 42 -3.46 -15.32 -14.73
N ILE A 43 -2.77 -16.26 -15.38
CA ILE A 43 -3.42 -17.25 -16.26
C ILE A 43 -4.46 -18.06 -15.50
N ARG A 44 -4.14 -18.55 -14.29
CA ARG A 44 -5.10 -19.35 -13.51
C ARG A 44 -6.32 -18.56 -13.05
N ALA A 45 -6.13 -17.30 -12.65
CA ALA A 45 -7.21 -16.42 -12.26
C ALA A 45 -8.17 -16.18 -13.42
N SER A 46 -7.62 -15.89 -14.60
CA SER A 46 -8.38 -15.67 -15.82
C SER A 46 -9.09 -16.94 -16.31
N VAL A 47 -8.38 -18.07 -16.41
CA VAL A 47 -8.90 -19.30 -17.04
C VAL A 47 -9.79 -20.12 -16.10
N PHE A 48 -9.40 -20.32 -14.84
CA PHE A 48 -10.08 -21.28 -13.94
C PHE A 48 -10.94 -20.61 -12.88
N LYS A 49 -10.68 -19.34 -12.55
CA LYS A 49 -11.45 -18.63 -11.52
C LYS A 49 -12.46 -17.65 -12.10
N ASN A 50 -12.43 -17.41 -13.42
CA ASN A 50 -13.27 -16.44 -14.12
C ASN A 50 -13.21 -15.04 -13.46
N ARG A 51 -12.02 -14.67 -12.97
CA ARG A 51 -11.76 -13.42 -12.25
C ARG A 51 -10.65 -12.67 -12.97
N LEU A 52 -10.92 -11.43 -13.32
CA LEU A 52 -9.89 -10.54 -13.83
C LEU A 52 -8.86 -10.24 -12.73
N PRO A 53 -7.56 -10.14 -13.06
CA PRO A 53 -6.54 -9.67 -12.13
C PRO A 53 -6.96 -8.29 -11.57
N LYS A 54 -6.95 -8.15 -10.26
CA LYS A 54 -7.28 -6.87 -9.61
C LYS A 54 -6.06 -5.96 -9.67
N ALA A 55 -6.30 -4.65 -9.72
CA ALA A 55 -5.24 -3.66 -9.62
C ALA A 55 -4.40 -3.90 -8.37
N LYS A 56 -3.10 -3.65 -8.48
CA LYS A 56 -2.19 -3.54 -7.36
C LYS A 56 -2.82 -2.60 -6.33
N VAL A 57 -3.06 -3.12 -5.13
CA VAL A 57 -3.52 -2.29 -4.02
C VAL A 57 -2.37 -1.33 -3.72
N PRO A 58 -2.59 -0.01 -3.78
CA PRO A 58 -1.54 0.94 -3.46
C PRO A 58 -1.00 0.66 -2.06
N ILE A 59 0.32 0.70 -1.91
CA ILE A 59 1.04 0.42 -0.66
C ILE A 59 0.51 1.32 0.47
N LEU A 60 0.10 2.54 0.11
CA LEU A 60 -0.53 3.50 1.01
C LEU A 60 -2.04 3.32 0.91
N ASP A 61 -2.64 2.94 2.02
CA ASP A 61 -4.09 2.85 2.12
C ASP A 61 -4.73 4.25 2.12
N LYS A 62 -6.05 4.30 1.95
CA LYS A 62 -6.81 5.55 1.98
C LYS A 62 -6.65 6.31 3.30
N GLN A 63 -6.42 5.60 4.42
CA GLN A 63 -6.20 6.21 5.73
C GLN A 63 -4.91 7.03 5.74
N THR A 64 -3.85 6.52 5.12
CA THR A 64 -2.54 7.18 5.05
C THR A 64 -2.62 8.52 4.31
N TYR A 65 -3.35 8.58 3.20
CA TYR A 65 -3.62 9.84 2.48
C TYR A 65 -4.44 10.83 3.32
N LEU A 66 -5.37 10.33 4.14
CA LEU A 66 -6.17 11.18 5.02
C LEU A 66 -5.33 11.80 6.14
N GLU A 67 -4.42 11.03 6.73
CA GLU A 67 -3.50 11.53 7.76
C GLU A 67 -2.51 12.56 7.16
N LEU A 68 -1.97 12.31 5.96
CA LEU A 68 -1.14 13.29 5.25
C LEU A 68 -1.88 14.61 5.01
N LYS A 69 -3.17 14.56 4.62
CA LYS A 69 -4.01 15.75 4.46
C LYS A 69 -4.18 16.52 5.78
N ARG A 70 -4.35 15.81 6.90
CA ARG A 70 -4.47 16.43 8.24
C ARG A 70 -3.18 17.14 8.64
N ILE A 71 -2.02 16.51 8.42
CA ILE A 71 -0.71 17.12 8.66
C ILE A 71 -0.55 18.40 7.82
N GLY A 72 -0.86 18.35 6.51
CA GLY A 72 -0.78 19.51 5.63
C GLY A 72 -1.70 20.66 6.05
N ASN A 73 -2.90 20.36 6.55
CA ASN A 73 -3.80 21.36 7.11
C ASN A 73 -3.24 22.02 8.37
N ASN A 74 -2.63 21.26 9.28
CA ASN A 74 -2.01 21.81 10.48
C ASN A 74 -0.84 22.74 10.15
N ILE A 75 0.01 22.34 9.19
CA ILE A 75 1.12 23.19 8.70
C ILE A 75 0.56 24.49 8.12
N ASN A 76 -0.49 24.43 7.30
CA ASN A 76 -1.12 25.64 6.75
C ASN A 76 -1.71 26.55 7.83
N GLN A 77 -2.27 25.99 8.90
CA GLN A 77 -2.78 26.79 10.03
C GLN A 77 -1.64 27.49 10.77
N ILE A 78 -0.52 26.78 11.03
CA ILE A 78 0.67 27.36 11.65
C ILE A 78 1.25 28.48 10.76
N ALA A 79 1.38 28.24 9.46
CA ALA A 79 1.90 29.24 8.53
C ALA A 79 1.01 30.49 8.47
N ARG A 80 -0.31 30.33 8.41
CA ARG A 80 -1.26 31.46 8.44
C ARG A 80 -1.17 32.25 9.74
N HIS A 81 -1.02 31.54 10.87
CA HIS A 81 -0.87 32.18 12.17
C HIS A 81 0.45 32.95 12.28
N TYR A 82 1.55 32.36 11.80
CA TYR A 82 2.85 33.05 11.77
C TYR A 82 2.78 34.32 10.93
N ASN A 83 2.14 34.23 9.76
CA ASN A 83 1.95 35.36 8.85
C ASN A 83 0.95 36.41 9.37
N SER A 84 0.15 36.13 10.39
CA SER A 84 -0.80 37.10 10.93
C SER A 84 -0.19 38.04 11.98
N HIS A 85 1.07 37.84 12.39
CA HIS A 85 1.78 38.63 13.41
C HIS A 85 1.00 38.80 14.75
N ILE A 86 0.07 37.89 15.03
CA ILE A 86 -0.68 37.84 16.28
C ILE A 86 0.20 37.12 17.29
N GLU A 87 0.46 37.73 18.45
CA GLU A 87 1.18 37.06 19.54
C GLU A 87 0.40 35.83 20.01
N VAL A 88 1.09 34.68 19.98
CA VAL A 88 0.57 33.43 20.56
C VAL A 88 0.88 33.49 22.05
N PRO A 89 -0.12 33.36 22.94
CA PRO A 89 0.15 33.18 24.36
C PRO A 89 1.01 31.92 24.59
N ASP A 90 2.08 32.03 25.38
CA ASP A 90 3.08 30.97 25.59
C ASP A 90 2.48 29.59 25.93
N GLU A 91 1.35 29.57 26.64
CA GLU A 91 0.62 28.35 26.99
C GLU A 91 0.15 27.54 25.78
N ARG A 92 -0.18 28.20 24.65
CA ARG A 92 -0.60 27.50 23.42
C ARG A 92 0.58 26.89 22.66
N LEU A 93 1.77 27.47 22.78
CA LEU A 93 2.98 26.95 22.13
C LEU A 93 3.35 25.57 22.69
N ASN A 94 3.17 25.37 24.00
CA ASN A 94 3.42 24.10 24.67
C ASN A 94 2.47 22.97 24.21
N VAL A 95 1.21 23.31 23.89
CA VAL A 95 0.24 22.35 23.36
C VAL A 95 0.66 21.89 21.96
N PHE A 96 1.18 22.80 21.12
CA PHE A 96 1.69 22.47 19.78
C PHE A 96 2.89 21.53 19.83
N ASN A 97 3.86 21.80 20.72
CA ASN A 97 5.03 20.93 20.88
C ASN A 97 4.60 19.52 21.34
N SER A 98 3.66 19.43 22.28
CA SER A 98 3.14 18.14 22.75
C SER A 98 2.40 17.34 21.66
N LEU A 99 1.79 18.03 20.69
CA LEU A 99 1.13 17.39 19.54
C LEU A 99 2.18 16.88 18.54
N SER A 100 3.25 17.63 18.32
CA SER A 100 4.37 17.21 17.48
C SER A 100 5.03 15.94 18.01
N ASP A 101 5.34 15.90 19.30
CA ASP A 101 5.97 14.74 19.96
C ASP A 101 5.11 13.47 19.84
N LYS A 102 3.79 13.62 19.96
CA LYS A 102 2.84 12.49 19.82
C LYS A 102 2.77 11.99 18.37
N LEU A 103 2.82 12.88 17.39
CA LEU A 103 2.85 12.51 15.97
C LEU A 103 4.15 11.77 15.62
N ASP A 104 5.29 12.22 16.13
CA ASP A 104 6.58 11.55 15.96
C ASP A 104 6.63 10.16 16.59
N ALA A 105 5.97 9.98 17.76
CA ALA A 105 5.84 8.68 18.39
C ALA A 105 5.01 7.70 17.54
N VAL A 106 3.89 8.15 16.97
CA VAL A 106 3.06 7.34 16.07
C VAL A 106 3.80 6.99 14.78
N LEU A 107 4.53 7.95 14.20
CA LEU A 107 5.34 7.72 13.01
C LEU A 107 6.45 6.69 13.26
N LYS A 108 7.13 6.73 14.42
CA LYS A 108 8.14 5.72 14.78
C LYS A 108 7.57 4.32 14.89
N VAL A 109 6.36 4.16 15.42
CA VAL A 109 5.69 2.85 15.50
C VAL A 109 5.37 2.35 14.08
N LEU A 110 4.79 3.21 13.23
CA LEU A 110 4.42 2.84 11.86
C LEU A 110 5.62 2.55 10.95
N VAL A 111 6.76 3.19 11.17
CA VAL A 111 7.99 2.97 10.39
C VAL A 111 8.73 1.70 10.83
N ASN A 112 8.62 1.31 12.10
CA ASN A 112 9.28 0.14 12.66
C ASN A 112 8.42 -1.13 12.69
N ASP A 113 7.16 -1.08 12.24
CA ASP A 113 6.26 -2.24 12.11
C ASP A 113 6.55 -3.05 10.82
N ARG A 114 7.84 -3.31 10.57
CA ARG A 114 8.36 -4.16 9.48
C ARG A 114 8.88 -5.48 10.01
#